data_AF-C9S9J3-F1
#
_entry.id   AF-C9S9J3-F1
#
_cell.length_a   1.000
_cell.length_b   1.000
_cell.length_c   1.000
_cell.angle_alpha   90.00
_cell.angle_beta   90.00
_cell.angle_gamma   90.00
#
_symmetry.space_group_name_H-M   'P 1'
#
loop_
_entity.id
_entity.type
_entity.pdbx_description
1 polymer ?
#
loop_
_entity_poly.entity_id
_entity_poly.type
_entity_poly.pdbx_seq_one_letter_code
_entity_poly.pdbx_strand_id
1 'polypeptide(L)'
;MHILHLTAVVLSTLAARPVEASRPRNCPPLGPVFPPARAPRSHPRVVAALEALSRDLLSRAAGWNNTALSVGVETVIDHRNDDDDGERGPMLELHYSPPGARDVNGETVYRVGSVSKVFAVLGAEMLAARGDLHLDDKVGRWIDELKQGSEGGVPWEEVTVGSLATHMSGIGVDSEFDPSA
;
A
#
# COMPACT_ATOMS: atom_id res chain seq x y z
N MET A 1 -60.98 44.46 -38.35
CA MET A 1 -60.01 43.48 -38.91
C MET A 1 -58.63 43.87 -38.40
N HIS A 2 -58.23 43.31 -37.25
CA HIS A 2 -57.15 42.31 -37.12
C HIS A 2 -55.77 42.91 -37.45
N ILE A 3 -55.08 43.48 -36.44
CA ILE A 3 -53.98 42.88 -35.63
C ILE A 3 -52.78 42.52 -36.51
N LEU A 4 -51.61 43.13 -36.26
CA LEU A 4 -50.45 42.44 -35.67
C LEU A 4 -49.26 43.40 -35.46
N HIS A 5 -48.92 43.59 -34.19
CA HIS A 5 -47.62 44.09 -33.74
C HIS A 5 -46.53 43.08 -34.12
N LEU A 6 -45.47 43.53 -34.81
CA LEU A 6 -44.23 42.75 -34.93
C LEU A 6 -43.34 43.09 -33.73
N THR A 7 -43.42 42.28 -32.67
CA THR A 7 -42.39 42.21 -31.64
C THR A 7 -41.30 41.25 -32.10
N ALA A 8 -40.10 41.76 -32.34
CA ALA A 8 -38.93 40.93 -32.61
C ALA A 8 -38.43 40.32 -31.29
N VAL A 9 -38.68 39.02 -31.10
CA VAL A 9 -38.07 38.23 -30.03
C VAL A 9 -36.73 37.69 -30.55
N VAL A 10 -35.63 38.27 -30.09
CA VAL A 10 -34.29 37.72 -30.33
C VAL A 10 -34.05 36.62 -29.31
N LEU A 11 -34.22 35.37 -29.73
CA LEU A 11 -33.91 34.19 -28.92
C LEU A 11 -32.41 33.90 -29.03
N SER A 12 -31.62 34.47 -28.12
CA SER A 12 -30.20 34.14 -27.98
C SER A 12 -30.07 32.70 -27.47
N THR A 13 -29.87 31.75 -28.37
CA THR A 13 -29.49 30.38 -28.02
C THR A 13 -28.08 30.39 -27.45
N LEU A 14 -27.97 30.40 -26.13
CA LEU A 14 -26.72 30.10 -25.43
C LEU A 14 -26.44 28.62 -25.67
N ALA A 15 -25.64 28.32 -26.69
CA ALA A 15 -25.15 26.97 -26.92
C ALA A 15 -24.29 26.58 -25.72
N ALA A 16 -24.89 25.86 -24.78
CA ALA A 16 -24.15 25.15 -23.75
C ALA A 16 -23.28 24.12 -24.47
N ARG A 17 -22.01 24.48 -24.70
CA ARG A 17 -21.01 23.50 -25.12
C ARG A 17 -20.93 22.47 -24.00
N PRO A 18 -21.03 21.16 -24.30
CA PRO A 18 -20.71 20.17 -23.30
C PRO A 18 -19.28 20.47 -22.86
N VAL A 19 -19.09 20.69 -21.56
CA VAL A 19 -17.76 20.58 -20.96
C VAL A 19 -17.37 19.13 -21.19
N GLU A 20 -16.54 18.88 -22.19
CA GLU A 20 -15.83 17.62 -22.28
C GLU A 20 -15.03 17.53 -20.98
N ALA A 21 -15.56 16.73 -20.05
CA ALA A 21 -14.81 16.25 -18.90
C ALA A 21 -13.49 15.74 -19.47
N SER A 22 -12.39 16.38 -19.08
CA SER A 22 -11.08 15.97 -19.52
C SER A 22 -10.94 14.49 -19.21
N ARG A 23 -10.81 13.67 -20.26
CA ARG A 23 -10.33 12.29 -20.11
C ARG A 23 -9.15 12.34 -19.14
N PRO A 24 -9.08 11.49 -18.10
CA PRO A 24 -7.95 11.50 -17.18
C PRO A 24 -6.69 11.33 -18.02
N ARG A 25 -6.01 12.45 -18.27
CA ARG A 25 -4.70 12.47 -18.90
C ARG A 25 -3.79 12.01 -17.79
N ASN A 26 -3.73 10.70 -17.60
CA ASN A 26 -2.72 10.06 -16.78
C ASN A 26 -1.41 10.73 -17.14
N CYS A 27 -0.85 11.49 -16.20
CA CYS A 27 0.40 12.20 -16.39
C CYS A 27 1.42 11.14 -16.83
N PRO A 28 1.98 11.22 -18.06
CA PRO A 28 2.99 10.26 -18.45
C PRO A 28 4.16 10.39 -17.46
N PRO A 29 4.68 9.27 -16.93
CA PRO A 29 5.80 9.33 -16.01
C PRO A 29 6.95 10.10 -16.65
N LEU A 30 7.67 10.89 -15.86
CA LEU A 30 8.69 11.84 -16.32
C LEU A 30 9.99 11.16 -16.82
N GLY A 31 9.92 9.96 -17.38
CA GLY A 31 11.07 9.19 -17.82
C GLY A 31 10.74 7.97 -18.68
N PRO A 32 11.77 7.24 -19.14
CA PRO A 32 11.59 6.03 -19.96
C PRO A 32 10.69 5.02 -19.26
N VAL A 33 9.58 4.67 -19.91
CA VAL A 33 8.74 3.55 -19.48
C VAL A 33 9.34 2.29 -20.09
N PHE A 34 10.04 1.50 -19.27
CA PHE A 34 10.47 0.18 -19.69
C PHE A 34 9.24 -0.71 -19.95
N PRO A 35 9.32 -1.64 -20.92
CA PRO A 35 8.24 -2.59 -21.13
C PRO A 35 7.99 -3.37 -19.83
N PRO A 36 6.74 -3.79 -19.55
CA PRO A 36 6.45 -4.64 -18.40
C PRO A 36 7.38 -5.85 -18.39
N ALA A 37 7.98 -6.15 -17.23
CA ALA A 37 8.80 -7.33 -17.08
C ALA A 37 7.96 -8.59 -17.36
N ARG A 38 8.62 -9.64 -17.87
CA ARG A 38 7.99 -10.91 -18.22
C ARG A 38 8.82 -12.04 -17.64
N ALA A 39 8.17 -13.02 -17.03
CA ALA A 39 8.82 -14.21 -16.52
C ALA A 39 10.07 -13.93 -15.64
N PRO A 40 10.09 -12.97 -14.68
CA PRO A 40 11.29 -12.70 -13.88
C PRO A 40 11.87 -13.95 -13.20
N ARG A 41 11.04 -14.90 -12.78
CA ARG A 41 11.45 -16.16 -12.14
C ARG A 41 12.34 -17.03 -13.02
N SER A 42 12.07 -17.10 -14.32
CA SER A 42 12.91 -17.85 -15.26
C SER A 42 14.01 -17.02 -15.89
N HIS A 43 14.10 -15.73 -15.58
CA HIS A 43 15.08 -14.86 -16.22
C HIS A 43 16.49 -15.14 -15.67
N PRO A 44 17.50 -15.47 -16.50
CA PRO A 44 18.81 -15.93 -16.02
C PRO A 44 19.53 -14.97 -15.07
N ARG A 45 19.38 -13.66 -15.30
CA ARG A 45 19.96 -12.64 -14.42
C ARG A 45 19.32 -12.61 -13.03
N VAL A 46 18.02 -12.88 -12.95
CA VAL A 46 17.31 -12.89 -11.67
C VAL A 46 17.69 -14.15 -10.90
N VAL A 47 17.70 -15.31 -11.56
CA VAL A 47 18.18 -16.57 -10.96
C VAL A 47 19.61 -16.42 -10.44
N ALA A 48 20.53 -15.92 -11.26
CA ALA A 48 21.92 -15.69 -10.84
C ALA A 48 22.05 -14.70 -9.67
N ALA A 49 21.21 -13.66 -9.64
CA ALA A 49 21.18 -12.70 -8.54
C ALA A 49 20.66 -13.33 -7.24
N LEU A 50 19.61 -14.15 -7.31
CA LEU A 50 19.08 -14.87 -6.15
C LEU A 50 20.10 -15.87 -5.59
N GLU A 51 20.77 -16.64 -6.45
CA GLU A 51 21.83 -17.54 -6.00
C GLU A 51 23.00 -16.80 -5.35
N ALA A 52 23.40 -15.66 -5.90
CA ALA A 52 24.46 -14.82 -5.33
C ALA A 52 24.03 -14.25 -3.96
N LEU A 53 22.79 -13.80 -3.85
CA LEU A 53 22.20 -13.34 -2.59
C LEU A 53 22.17 -14.44 -1.53
N SER A 54 21.72 -15.65 -1.89
CA SER A 54 21.69 -16.80 -0.97
C SER A 54 23.08 -17.14 -0.44
N ARG A 55 24.09 -17.19 -1.32
CA ARG A 55 25.48 -17.47 -0.92
C ARG A 55 26.01 -16.39 0.03
N ASP A 56 25.82 -15.12 -0.29
CA ASP A 56 26.28 -14.00 0.53
C ASP A 56 25.61 -14.02 1.92
N LEU A 57 24.28 -14.15 1.97
CA LEU A 57 23.54 -14.20 3.23
C LEU A 57 23.95 -15.38 4.11
N LEU A 58 24.04 -16.60 3.56
CA LEU A 58 24.46 -17.77 4.33
C LEU A 58 25.91 -17.66 4.81
N SER A 59 26.82 -17.12 3.99
CA SER A 59 28.21 -16.92 4.39
C SER A 59 28.36 -15.96 5.57
N ARG A 60 27.52 -14.92 5.64
CA ARG A 60 27.50 -13.97 6.75
C ARG A 60 26.83 -14.57 7.97
N ALA A 61 25.72 -15.28 7.76
CA ALA A 61 24.93 -15.88 8.84
C ALA A 61 25.68 -16.99 9.56
N ALA A 62 26.60 -17.71 8.88
CA ALA A 62 27.40 -18.79 9.46
C ALA A 62 28.20 -18.39 10.73
N GLY A 63 28.48 -17.09 10.93
CA GLY A 63 29.14 -16.59 12.14
C GLY A 63 28.19 -16.22 13.29
N TRP A 64 26.88 -16.36 13.13
CA TRP A 64 25.88 -15.93 14.11
C TRP A 64 25.54 -17.06 15.09
N ASN A 65 25.64 -16.76 16.38
CA ASN A 65 25.41 -17.74 17.46
C ASN A 65 24.02 -17.66 18.09
N ASN A 66 23.29 -16.55 17.87
CA ASN A 66 22.03 -16.28 18.55
C ASN A 66 21.01 -15.57 17.64
N THR A 67 21.28 -15.47 16.35
CA THR A 67 20.42 -14.80 15.37
C THR A 67 20.07 -15.78 14.26
N ALA A 68 18.78 -15.97 14.03
CA ALA A 68 18.26 -16.70 12.89
C ALA A 68 17.96 -15.73 11.73
N LEU A 69 18.03 -16.23 10.50
CA LEU A 69 17.71 -15.48 9.30
C LEU A 69 16.60 -16.18 8.53
N SER A 70 15.68 -15.43 7.96
CA SER A 70 14.75 -15.94 6.95
C SER A 70 14.49 -14.88 5.89
N VAL A 71 14.66 -15.24 4.62
CA VAL A 71 14.50 -14.34 3.48
C VAL A 71 13.66 -15.03 2.41
N GLY A 72 12.53 -14.40 2.08
CA GLY A 72 11.67 -14.78 0.96
C GLY A 72 11.74 -13.74 -0.16
N VAL A 73 11.74 -14.18 -1.42
CA VAL A 73 11.58 -13.29 -2.59
C VAL A 73 10.47 -13.84 -3.47
N GLU A 74 9.55 -12.98 -3.88
CA GLU A 74 8.44 -13.32 -4.78
C GLU A 74 8.19 -12.17 -5.77
N THR A 75 7.56 -12.48 -6.90
CA THR A 75 7.13 -11.52 -7.91
C THR A 75 5.64 -11.65 -8.21
N VAL A 76 4.94 -10.51 -8.19
CA VAL A 76 3.53 -10.42 -8.62
C VAL A 76 3.34 -10.56 -10.15
N ILE A 77 4.45 -10.62 -10.92
CA ILE A 77 4.42 -10.58 -12.38
C ILE A 77 4.18 -11.97 -12.97
N ASP A 78 4.65 -13.02 -12.31
CA ASP A 78 4.65 -14.40 -12.83
C ASP A 78 3.38 -15.19 -12.49
N HIS A 79 2.55 -14.68 -11.57
CA HIS A 79 1.26 -15.28 -11.20
C HIS A 79 0.14 -15.09 -12.24
N ARG A 80 0.46 -14.62 -13.46
CA ARG A 80 -0.54 -14.24 -14.47
C ARG A 80 -1.11 -15.37 -15.34
N ASN A 81 -0.82 -16.62 -15.01
CA ASN A 81 -1.49 -17.75 -15.66
C ASN A 81 -2.50 -18.33 -14.66
N ASP A 82 -3.77 -17.94 -14.82
CA ASP A 82 -4.90 -18.42 -14.01
C ASP A 82 -5.08 -19.97 -14.08
N ASP A 83 -4.36 -20.64 -14.98
CA ASP A 83 -4.44 -22.08 -15.25
C ASP A 83 -3.30 -22.91 -14.60
N ASP A 84 -2.41 -22.29 -13.82
CA ASP A 84 -1.38 -23.00 -13.05
C ASP A 84 -1.72 -22.90 -11.55
N ASP A 85 -2.64 -23.77 -11.14
CA ASP A 85 -3.11 -24.04 -9.78
C ASP A 85 -2.05 -24.72 -8.89
N GLY A 86 -0.83 -24.94 -9.41
CA GLY A 86 0.33 -25.29 -8.62
C GLY A 86 0.92 -24.06 -7.94
N GLU A 87 0.96 -24.04 -6.60
CA GLU A 87 1.75 -23.07 -5.84
C GLU A 87 3.22 -23.18 -6.27
N ARG A 88 3.66 -22.31 -7.19
CA ARG A 88 5.05 -22.28 -7.69
C ARG A 88 6.09 -21.94 -6.60
N GLY A 89 5.66 -21.77 -5.34
CA GLY A 89 6.45 -21.33 -4.21
C GLY A 89 7.09 -19.96 -4.43
N PRO A 90 7.77 -19.37 -3.43
CA PRO A 90 8.57 -18.17 -3.64
C PRO A 90 9.72 -18.39 -4.65
N MET A 91 10.21 -17.31 -5.28
CA MET A 91 11.41 -17.36 -6.13
C MET A 91 12.68 -17.69 -5.33
N LEU A 92 12.70 -17.33 -4.05
CA LEU A 92 13.73 -17.69 -3.09
C LEU A 92 13.06 -17.91 -1.73
N GLU A 93 13.43 -19.00 -1.07
CA GLU A 93 13.14 -19.26 0.34
C GLU A 93 14.44 -19.68 1.01
N LEU A 94 14.96 -18.82 1.88
CA LEU A 94 16.24 -18.99 2.54
C LEU A 94 16.07 -18.92 4.04
N HIS A 95 16.62 -19.90 4.76
CA HIS A 95 16.60 -19.94 6.21
C HIS A 95 17.98 -20.27 6.77
N TYR A 96 18.32 -19.66 7.90
CA TYR A 96 19.48 -20.01 8.72
C TYR A 96 19.05 -20.07 10.19
N SER A 97 19.35 -21.19 10.85
CA SER A 97 19.23 -21.33 12.30
C SER A 97 20.62 -21.39 12.93
N PRO A 98 20.88 -20.61 13.98
CA PRO A 98 22.14 -20.67 14.69
C PRO A 98 22.26 -21.99 15.48
N PRO A 99 23.48 -22.46 15.78
CA PRO A 99 23.69 -23.69 16.53
C PRO A 99 22.96 -23.71 17.88
N GLY A 100 22.24 -24.79 18.15
CA GLY A 100 21.51 -24.98 19.42
C GLY A 100 20.16 -24.27 19.52
N ALA A 101 19.75 -23.51 18.49
CA ALA A 101 18.39 -22.99 18.38
C ALA A 101 17.43 -24.00 17.72
N ARG A 102 16.13 -23.72 17.77
CA ARG A 102 15.15 -24.42 16.93
C ARG A 102 15.32 -24.01 15.47
N ASP A 103 15.05 -24.93 14.57
CA ASP A 103 15.08 -24.66 13.13
C ASP A 103 13.98 -23.65 12.75
N VAL A 104 14.36 -22.65 11.97
CA VAL A 104 13.42 -21.69 11.36
C VAL A 104 13.18 -22.08 9.90
N ASN A 105 11.97 -21.88 9.43
CA ASN A 105 11.47 -22.26 8.10
C ASN A 105 10.30 -21.35 7.69
N GLY A 106 9.70 -21.60 6.51
CA GLY A 106 8.54 -20.85 6.00
C GLY A 106 7.31 -20.85 6.91
N GLU A 107 7.21 -21.78 7.86
CA GLU A 107 6.11 -21.86 8.83
C GLU A 107 6.42 -21.18 10.17
N THR A 108 7.61 -20.61 10.32
CA THR A 108 8.02 -19.95 11.56
C THR A 108 7.24 -18.65 11.78
N VAL A 109 6.65 -18.49 12.96
CA VAL A 109 5.87 -17.30 13.33
C VAL A 109 6.80 -16.22 13.89
N TYR A 110 6.84 -15.07 13.21
CA TYR A 110 7.63 -13.90 13.60
C TYR A 110 6.76 -12.77 14.14
N ARG A 111 7.31 -11.98 15.08
CA ARG A 111 6.75 -10.68 15.43
C ARG A 111 7.04 -9.69 14.31
N VAL A 112 6.01 -9.28 13.58
CA VAL A 112 6.16 -8.45 12.36
C VAL A 112 6.26 -6.94 12.62
N GLY A 113 5.99 -6.48 13.85
CA GLY A 113 6.16 -5.08 14.24
C GLY A 113 5.38 -4.10 13.36
N SER A 114 6.03 -3.04 12.86
CA SER A 114 5.37 -2.03 12.02
C SER A 114 4.84 -2.55 10.68
N VAL A 115 5.25 -3.74 10.22
CA VAL A 115 4.65 -4.39 9.05
C VAL A 115 3.16 -4.66 9.26
N SER A 116 2.71 -4.82 10.52
CA SER A 116 1.29 -4.96 10.87
C SER A 116 0.40 -3.83 10.33
N LYS A 117 0.95 -2.63 10.13
CA LYS A 117 0.20 -1.46 9.62
C LYS A 117 -0.41 -1.71 8.25
N VAL A 118 0.27 -2.49 7.39
CA VAL A 118 -0.23 -2.80 6.04
C VAL A 118 -1.56 -3.57 6.11
N PHE A 119 -1.71 -4.49 7.07
CA PHE A 119 -2.96 -5.23 7.24
C PHE A 119 -4.09 -4.34 7.77
N ALA A 120 -3.79 -3.40 8.65
CA ALA A 120 -4.77 -2.44 9.15
C ALA A 120 -5.27 -1.52 8.01
N VAL A 121 -4.35 -0.99 7.19
CA VAL A 121 -4.69 -0.18 6.02
C VAL A 121 -5.46 -1.01 4.98
N LEU A 122 -5.04 -2.25 4.70
CA LEU A 122 -5.77 -3.15 3.82
C LEU A 122 -7.21 -3.37 4.30
N GLY A 123 -7.41 -3.55 5.61
CA GLY A 123 -8.75 -3.63 6.20
C GLY A 123 -9.58 -2.38 5.91
N ALA A 124 -9.02 -1.19 6.12
CA ALA A 124 -9.69 0.07 5.80
C ALA A 124 -10.01 0.21 4.30
N GLU A 125 -9.10 -0.19 3.41
CA GLU A 125 -9.32 -0.21 1.96
C GLU A 125 -10.43 -1.19 1.56
N MET A 126 -10.51 -2.36 2.19
CA MET A 126 -11.61 -3.31 1.97
C MET A 126 -12.96 -2.75 2.43
N LEU A 127 -13.00 -2.01 3.55
CA LEU A 127 -14.18 -1.27 4.01
C LEU A 127 -14.55 -0.15 3.03
N ALA A 128 -13.56 0.52 2.45
CA ALA A 128 -13.78 1.57 1.47
C ALA A 128 -14.30 1.02 0.14
N ALA A 129 -13.76 -0.09 -0.33
CA ALA A 129 -14.19 -0.75 -1.57
C ALA A 129 -15.66 -1.19 -1.53
N ARG A 130 -16.18 -1.55 -0.34
CA ARG A 130 -17.60 -1.90 -0.13
C ARG A 130 -18.50 -0.70 0.21
N GLY A 131 -17.93 0.50 0.36
CA GLY A 131 -18.66 1.73 0.67
C GLY A 131 -19.02 1.91 2.16
N ASP A 132 -18.46 1.09 3.05
CA ASP A 132 -18.76 1.14 4.48
C ASP A 132 -17.83 2.10 5.25
N LEU A 133 -16.77 2.59 4.62
CA LEU A 133 -15.84 3.58 5.16
C LEU A 133 -15.36 4.49 4.03
N HIS A 134 -15.06 5.75 4.31
CA HIS A 134 -14.33 6.60 3.38
C HIS A 134 -13.01 7.02 4.00
N LEU A 135 -11.92 7.03 3.23
CA LEU A 135 -10.61 7.48 3.74
C LEU A 135 -10.63 8.95 4.19
N ASP A 136 -11.54 9.76 3.65
CA ASP A 136 -11.74 11.15 4.08
C ASP A 136 -12.62 11.30 5.32
N ASP A 137 -13.18 10.20 5.85
CA ASP A 137 -13.94 10.25 7.10
C ASP A 137 -13.06 10.72 8.25
N LYS A 138 -13.61 11.63 9.06
CA LYS A 138 -13.00 11.98 10.34
C LYS A 138 -12.98 10.76 11.25
N VAL A 139 -11.86 10.49 11.91
CA VAL A 139 -11.69 9.28 12.72
C VAL A 139 -12.67 9.23 13.90
N GLY A 140 -13.03 10.40 14.45
CA GLY A 140 -14.06 10.52 15.46
C GLY A 140 -15.42 9.97 15.01
N ARG A 141 -15.73 9.91 13.70
CA ARG A 141 -16.96 9.26 13.21
C ARG A 141 -17.05 7.79 13.63
N TRP A 142 -15.90 7.12 13.73
CA TRP A 142 -15.79 5.67 13.95
C TRP A 142 -15.39 5.30 15.38
N ILE A 143 -14.73 6.21 16.10
CA ILE A 143 -14.22 6.00 17.46
C ILE A 143 -14.71 7.15 18.32
N ASP A 144 -15.82 6.93 19.04
CA ASP A 144 -16.50 7.98 19.80
C ASP A 144 -15.66 8.51 20.97
N GLU A 145 -14.77 7.68 21.52
CA GLU A 145 -13.85 8.03 22.60
C GLU A 145 -12.92 9.20 22.20
N LEU A 146 -12.56 9.30 20.92
CA LEU A 146 -11.70 10.39 20.41
C LEU A 146 -12.41 11.76 20.40
N LYS A 147 -13.76 11.79 20.48
CA LYS A 147 -14.54 13.04 20.53
C LYS A 147 -14.48 13.72 21.89
N GLN A 148 -14.12 13.00 22.95
CA GLN A 148 -14.16 13.51 24.32
C GLN A 148 -12.94 14.40 24.65
N GLY A 149 -12.10 14.69 23.65
CA GLY A 149 -10.85 15.42 23.80
C GLY A 149 -9.67 14.45 23.92
N SER A 150 -8.49 14.90 23.49
CA SER A 150 -7.26 14.12 23.59
C SER A 150 -6.44 14.55 24.79
N GLU A 151 -6.06 13.58 25.63
CA GLU A 151 -4.87 13.73 26.44
C GLU A 151 -3.68 13.78 25.46
N GLY A 152 -3.17 14.98 25.16
CA GLY A 152 -2.06 15.18 24.21
C GLY A 152 -2.27 16.25 23.12
N GLY A 153 -3.45 16.88 23.03
CA GLY A 153 -3.65 18.04 22.14
C GLY A 153 -3.77 17.71 20.65
N VAL A 154 -3.99 16.44 20.30
CA VAL A 154 -4.35 16.02 18.94
C VAL A 154 -5.77 16.54 18.59
N PRO A 155 -5.95 17.30 17.50
CA PRO A 155 -7.25 17.74 17.01
C PRO A 155 -7.94 16.61 16.22
N TRP A 156 -8.49 15.62 16.92
CA TRP A 156 -9.10 14.41 16.32
C TRP A 156 -10.23 14.70 15.34
N GLU A 157 -10.88 15.85 15.46
CA GLU A 157 -11.90 16.37 14.54
C GLU A 157 -11.34 16.70 13.15
N GLU A 158 -10.02 16.93 13.04
CA GLU A 158 -9.35 17.22 11.76
C GLU A 158 -8.73 15.97 11.13
N VAL A 159 -8.41 14.95 11.94
CA VAL A 159 -7.76 13.71 11.50
C VAL A 159 -8.71 12.83 10.69
N THR A 160 -8.27 12.38 9.51
CA THR A 160 -9.01 11.45 8.64
C THR A 160 -8.42 10.05 8.72
N VAL A 161 -9.20 9.04 8.33
CA VAL A 161 -8.71 7.65 8.22
C VAL A 161 -7.51 7.58 7.27
N GLY A 162 -7.59 8.28 6.14
CA GLY A 162 -6.54 8.36 5.14
C GLY A 162 -5.28 9.05 5.67
N SER A 163 -5.41 10.11 6.46
CA SER A 163 -4.24 10.79 7.05
C SER A 163 -3.54 9.92 8.10
N LEU A 164 -4.27 9.05 8.82
CA LEU A 164 -3.64 8.00 9.64
C LEU A 164 -2.92 6.97 8.77
N ALA A 165 -3.57 6.47 7.71
CA ALA A 165 -3.02 5.44 6.83
C ALA A 165 -1.71 5.86 6.14
N THR A 166 -1.55 7.16 5.87
CA THR A 166 -0.38 7.72 5.17
C THR A 166 0.61 8.42 6.10
N HIS A 167 0.43 8.38 7.41
CA HIS A 167 1.23 9.12 8.38
C HIS A 167 1.23 10.66 8.15
N MET A 168 0.12 11.21 7.65
CA MET A 168 -0.07 12.64 7.39
C MET A 168 -1.04 13.30 8.38
N SER A 169 -1.41 12.63 9.47
CA SER A 169 -2.32 13.17 10.50
C SER A 169 -1.66 14.17 11.45
N GLY A 170 -0.34 14.33 11.40
CA GLY A 170 0.42 15.16 12.34
C GLY A 170 0.63 14.51 13.72
N ILE A 171 0.18 13.27 13.91
CA ILE A 171 0.38 12.52 15.15
C ILE A 171 1.81 11.99 15.18
N GLY A 172 2.60 12.48 16.13
CA GLY A 172 3.95 11.99 16.40
C GLY A 172 3.92 10.56 16.94
N VAL A 173 5.06 9.88 16.84
CA VAL A 173 5.28 8.67 17.62
C VAL A 173 5.51 9.09 19.07
N ASP A 174 4.85 8.43 20.02
CA ASP A 174 5.29 8.45 21.41
C ASP A 174 6.64 7.72 21.47
N SER A 175 7.72 8.45 21.24
CA SER A 175 9.04 7.97 21.60
C SER A 175 9.19 8.15 23.10
N GLU A 176 8.66 7.20 23.87
CA GLU A 176 9.04 6.98 25.26
C GLU A 176 10.49 6.46 25.26
N PHE A 177 11.42 7.38 24.98
CA PHE A 177 12.80 7.28 25.44
C PHE A 177 12.83 8.18 26.67
N ASP A 178 12.57 7.60 27.83
CA ASP A 178 12.92 8.22 29.09
C ASP A 178 14.44 8.06 29.28
N PRO A 179 15.27 9.11 29.15
CA PRO A 179 16.70 9.02 29.44
C PRO A 179 17.00 8.94 30.96
N SER A 180 15.98 8.87 31.82
CA SER A 180 16.09 8.86 33.28
C SER A 180 15.58 7.61 34.00
N ALA A 181 15.30 6.51 33.27
CA ALA A 181 15.02 5.20 33.86
C ALA A 181 16.24 4.26 33.83
#